data_AF-A0AA36F2X0-F1
#
_entry.id   AF-A0AA36F2X0-F1
#
_cell.length_a   1.000
_cell.length_b   1.000
_cell.length_c   1.000
_cell.angle_alpha   90.00
_cell.angle_beta   90.00
_cell.angle_gamma   90.00
#
_symmetry.space_group_name_H-M   'P 1'
#
loop_
_entity.id
_entity.type
_entity.pdbx_description
1 polymer ?
#
loop_
_entity_poly.entity_id
_entity_poly.type
_entity_poly.pdbx_seq_one_letter_code
_entity_poly.pdbx_strand_id
1 'polypeptide(L)'
;MAVEVKILPQLPTEILVKILCCDTVSHVDICRLAFTCHRMRDICLTENIWKCKFFQCWPNVLPKTKYHIPVAWRKLFIRHYTCIQNVNRFLQNLAEICYNYEEVPPDKFHIILQYIDEDENNRDFITSYLHLIASDPVENLTKKYYAGKTLQHIQHHSLSKAWHSYLSLPINEQKLEIGTIYMHNWHCFLETTNIEDILQKLDTLAYEVKKELAKFRPDHPTLGKEDLYDTIDTNLWNPTDTRDILIAMNNILYKKHRFHAEEYSSMDLLNINK
;
A
#
# COMPACT_ATOMS: atom_id res chain seq x y z
N MET A 1 1.26 55.49 24.53
CA MET A 1 0.67 54.32 25.22
C MET A 1 0.47 53.22 24.19
N ALA A 2 1.40 52.28 24.10
CA ALA A 2 1.20 51.10 23.26
C ALA A 2 0.18 50.20 23.95
N VAL A 3 -0.98 49.98 23.33
CA VAL A 3 -1.91 48.95 23.76
C VAL A 3 -1.22 47.63 23.44
N GLU A 4 -0.59 47.04 24.44
CA GLU A 4 0.02 45.72 24.34
C GLU A 4 -1.13 44.70 24.30
N VAL A 5 -1.59 44.40 23.09
CA VAL A 5 -2.70 43.47 22.83
C VAL A 5 -2.21 42.04 23.11
N LYS A 6 -2.13 41.65 24.38
CA LYS A 6 -1.92 40.25 24.82
C LYS A 6 -3.23 39.47 24.74
N ILE A 7 -3.82 39.38 23.55
CA ILE A 7 -5.07 38.62 23.32
C ILE A 7 -4.81 37.12 23.49
N LEU A 8 -3.71 36.61 22.95
CA LEU A 8 -3.46 35.17 22.86
C LEU A 8 -3.43 34.46 24.23
N PRO A 9 -2.69 34.96 25.26
CA PRO A 9 -2.65 34.31 26.57
C PRO A 9 -3.92 34.50 27.40
N GLN A 10 -4.94 35.21 26.91
CA GLN A 10 -6.21 35.43 27.59
C GLN A 10 -7.35 34.58 27.00
N LEU A 11 -7.15 34.01 25.80
CA LEU A 11 -8.14 33.13 25.18
C LEU A 11 -8.39 31.86 26.01
N PRO A 12 -9.62 31.30 26.00
CA PRO A 12 -9.89 29.99 26.59
C PRO A 12 -9.06 28.88 25.94
N THR A 13 -8.76 27.82 26.71
CA THR A 13 -7.93 26.69 26.24
C THR A 13 -8.53 26.01 25.02
N GLU A 14 -9.84 25.87 24.96
CA GLU A 14 -10.58 25.25 23.86
C GLU A 14 -10.40 26.03 22.55
N ILE A 15 -10.38 27.36 22.65
CA ILE A 15 -10.16 28.24 21.50
C ILE A 15 -8.72 28.14 21.02
N LEU A 16 -7.76 28.13 21.95
CA LEU A 16 -6.35 27.94 21.63
C LEU A 16 -6.09 26.59 20.96
N VAL A 17 -6.67 25.50 21.47
CA VAL A 17 -6.58 24.17 20.83
C VAL A 17 -7.15 24.21 19.41
N LYS A 18 -8.33 24.82 19.21
CA LYS A 18 -8.91 24.97 17.86
C LYS A 18 -8.00 25.74 16.91
N ILE A 19 -7.42 26.86 17.35
CA ILE A 19 -6.46 27.65 16.56
C ILE A 19 -5.23 26.80 16.20
N LEU A 20 -4.65 26.09 17.17
CA LEU A 20 -3.48 25.24 16.94
C LEU A 20 -3.79 24.04 16.05
N CYS A 21 -5.03 23.59 15.99
CA CYS A 21 -5.49 22.58 15.06
C CYS A 21 -5.76 23.11 13.65
N CYS A 22 -5.64 24.41 13.34
CA CYS A 22 -5.80 24.91 11.97
C CYS A 22 -4.63 24.49 11.06
N ASP A 23 -4.91 24.22 9.78
CA ASP A 23 -3.90 23.79 8.78
C ASP A 23 -2.82 24.86 8.54
N THR A 24 -3.15 26.13 8.75
CA THR A 24 -2.22 27.27 8.62
C THR A 24 -1.15 27.31 9.70
N VAL A 25 -1.35 26.61 10.83
CA VAL A 25 -0.39 26.54 11.93
C VAL A 25 0.40 25.24 11.79
N SER A 26 1.71 25.30 11.56
CA SER A 26 2.52 24.09 11.41
C SER A 26 2.85 23.45 12.78
N HIS A 27 3.29 22.20 12.77
CA HIS A 27 3.85 21.55 13.96
C HIS A 27 5.09 22.30 14.50
N VAL A 28 5.85 22.98 13.63
CA VAL A 28 6.99 23.82 14.02
C VAL A 28 6.52 25.04 14.82
N ASP A 29 5.41 25.65 14.41
CA ASP A 29 4.84 26.80 15.12
C ASP A 29 4.33 26.41 16.51
N ILE A 30 3.71 25.23 16.63
CA ILE A 30 3.31 24.65 17.92
C ILE A 30 4.53 24.47 18.83
N CYS A 31 5.62 23.90 18.31
CA CYS A 31 6.87 23.73 19.06
C CYS A 31 7.42 25.08 19.53
N ARG A 32 7.49 26.09 18.65
CA ARG A 32 7.94 27.45 19.00
C ARG A 32 7.06 28.09 20.06
N LEU A 33 5.74 27.97 19.94
CA LEU A 33 4.77 28.51 20.89
C LEU A 33 4.94 27.86 22.29
N ALA A 34 5.28 26.58 22.35
CA ALA A 34 5.51 25.87 23.61
C ALA A 34 6.72 26.41 24.41
N PHE A 35 7.61 27.17 23.78
CA PHE A 35 8.73 27.84 24.45
C PHE A 35 8.39 29.22 25.01
N THR A 36 7.19 29.74 24.76
CA THR A 36 6.83 31.13 25.15
C THR A 36 6.46 31.26 26.63
N CYS A 37 5.60 30.38 27.17
CA CYS A 37 5.23 30.36 28.58
C CYS A 37 4.69 28.99 29.02
N HIS A 38 4.60 28.77 30.34
CA HIS A 38 4.11 27.51 30.92
C HIS A 38 2.72 27.13 30.41
N ARG A 39 1.78 28.07 30.40
CA ARG A 39 0.42 27.83 29.91
C ARG A 39 0.41 27.36 28.46
N MET A 40 1.18 28.02 27.57
CA MET A 40 1.26 27.62 26.17
C MET A 40 1.94 26.28 26.00
N ARG A 41 2.98 25.99 26.79
CA ARG A 41 3.64 24.69 26.81
C ARG A 41 2.63 23.59 27.11
N ASP A 42 1.85 23.71 28.18
CA ASP A 42 0.89 22.69 28.59
C ASP A 42 -0.18 22.47 27.52
N ILE A 43 -0.69 23.54 26.91
CA ILE A 43 -1.65 23.46 25.82
C ILE A 43 -1.04 22.76 24.60
N CYS A 44 0.12 23.20 24.12
CA CYS A 44 0.81 22.61 22.96
C CYS A 44 1.15 21.12 23.13
N LEU A 45 1.25 20.64 24.37
CA LEU A 45 1.55 19.24 24.68
C LEU A 45 0.32 18.33 24.73
N THR A 46 -0.89 18.86 24.51
CA THR A 46 -2.16 18.12 24.53
C THR A 46 -2.30 17.16 23.34
N GLU A 47 -2.73 15.93 23.59
CA GLU A 47 -2.84 14.86 22.58
C GLU A 47 -3.76 15.20 21.40
N ASN A 48 -4.83 15.98 21.62
CA ASN A 48 -5.76 16.37 20.56
C ASN A 48 -5.09 17.21 19.45
N ILE A 49 -4.13 18.07 19.81
CA ILE A 49 -3.40 18.88 18.82
C ILE A 49 -2.56 17.97 17.94
N TRP A 50 -1.80 17.05 18.55
CA TRP A 50 -0.94 16.12 17.83
C TRP A 50 -1.73 15.12 17.00
N LYS A 51 -2.93 14.73 17.45
CA LYS A 51 -3.88 13.98 16.63
C LYS A 51 -4.28 14.75 15.38
N CYS A 52 -4.71 16.00 15.51
CA CYS A 52 -5.06 16.83 14.35
C CYS A 52 -3.87 17.02 13.41
N LYS A 53 -2.69 17.35 13.94
CA LYS A 53 -1.47 17.51 13.13
C LYS A 53 -1.05 16.24 12.42
N PHE A 54 -1.22 15.08 13.06
CA PHE A 54 -0.93 13.80 12.44
C PHE A 54 -1.76 13.60 11.16
N PHE A 55 -3.07 13.78 11.22
CA PHE A 55 -3.95 13.61 10.05
C PHE A 55 -3.78 14.70 9.00
N GLN A 56 -3.36 15.90 9.39
CA GLN A 56 -3.03 16.98 8.45
C GLN A 56 -1.76 16.69 7.66
N CYS A 57 -0.72 16.20 8.33
CA CYS A 57 0.54 15.87 7.67
C CYS A 57 0.41 14.60 6.82
N TRP A 58 -0.38 13.63 7.26
CA TRP A 58 -0.45 12.30 6.64
C TRP A 58 -1.89 11.77 6.55
N PRO A 59 -2.75 12.39 5.72
CA PRO A 59 -4.18 12.02 5.64
C PRO A 59 -4.40 10.58 5.17
N ASN A 60 -3.52 10.09 4.29
CA ASN A 60 -3.63 8.76 3.67
C ASN A 60 -2.76 7.70 4.34
N VAL A 61 -1.88 8.09 5.28
CA VAL A 61 -1.05 7.16 6.04
C VAL A 61 -1.82 6.76 7.30
N LEU A 62 -2.98 6.17 7.07
CA LEU A 62 -3.79 5.69 8.17
C LEU A 62 -3.08 4.51 8.84
N PRO A 63 -3.13 4.42 10.18
CA PRO A 63 -3.00 3.15 10.82
C PRO A 63 -4.14 2.26 10.37
N LYS A 64 -3.86 1.37 9.43
CA LYS A 64 -4.71 0.22 9.21
C LYS A 64 -4.64 -0.60 10.50
N THR A 65 -5.60 -0.34 11.38
CA THR A 65 -6.04 -1.19 12.51
C THR A 65 -5.06 -1.57 13.62
N LYS A 66 -3.76 -1.22 13.56
CA LYS A 66 -2.75 -1.76 14.50
C LYS A 66 -2.43 -0.92 15.76
N TYR A 67 -2.90 0.32 15.90
CA TYR A 67 -2.62 1.07 17.13
C TYR A 67 -3.60 0.69 18.24
N HIS A 68 -3.12 -0.09 19.21
CA HIS A 68 -3.81 -0.34 20.47
C HIS A 68 -4.13 0.99 21.18
N ILE A 69 -5.38 1.17 21.60
CA ILE A 69 -5.88 2.33 22.34
C ILE A 69 -5.49 2.16 23.82
N PRO A 70 -5.04 3.21 24.55
CA PRO A 70 -4.96 4.62 24.15
C PRO A 70 -3.66 5.00 23.42
N VAL A 71 -3.83 5.69 22.28
CA VAL A 71 -2.72 6.17 21.43
C VAL A 71 -2.15 7.47 21.98
N ALA A 72 -0.87 7.47 22.33
CA ALA A 72 -0.11 8.68 22.63
C ALA A 72 0.27 9.39 21.32
N TRP A 73 -0.66 10.19 20.78
CA TRP A 73 -0.54 10.91 19.51
C TRP A 73 0.73 11.74 19.38
N ARG A 74 1.16 12.41 20.45
CA ARG A 74 2.42 13.17 20.42
C ARG A 74 3.63 12.28 20.17
N LYS A 75 3.73 11.16 20.90
CA LYS A 75 4.83 10.19 20.73
C LYS A 75 4.78 9.59 19.33
N LEU A 76 3.58 9.25 18.87
CA LEU A 76 3.35 8.70 17.54
C LEU A 76 3.76 9.68 16.45
N PHE A 77 3.37 10.95 16.56
CA PHE A 77 3.77 12.01 15.64
C PHE A 77 5.29 12.17 15.57
N ILE A 78 5.96 12.25 16.73
CA ILE A 78 7.42 12.37 16.80
C ILE A 78 8.10 11.17 16.12
N ARG A 79 7.62 9.94 16.39
CA ARG A 79 8.18 8.73 15.79
C ARG A 79 8.09 8.78 14.26
N HIS A 80 6.92 9.10 13.74
CA HIS A 80 6.66 9.19 12.29
C HIS A 80 7.42 10.31 11.62
N TYR A 81 7.50 11.47 12.27
CA TYR A 81 8.29 12.60 11.79
C TYR A 81 9.78 12.23 11.69
N THR A 82 10.36 11.61 12.73
CA THR A 82 11.74 11.12 12.71
C THR A 82 11.96 10.07 11.62
N CYS A 83 11.00 9.15 11.45
CA CYS A 83 11.05 8.16 10.39
C CYS A 83 11.13 8.84 9.01
N ILE A 84 10.26 9.81 8.74
CA ILE A 84 10.28 10.59 7.49
C ILE A 84 11.61 11.30 7.26
N GLN A 85 12.18 11.90 8.31
CA GLN A 85 13.49 12.54 8.20
C GLN A 85 14.58 11.54 7.79
N ASN A 86 14.54 10.33 8.37
CA ASN A 86 15.47 9.27 8.02
C ASN A 86 15.27 8.78 6.58
N VAL A 87 14.01 8.59 6.14
CA VAL A 87 13.71 8.24 4.74
C VAL A 87 14.18 9.32 3.77
N ASN A 88 13.89 10.59 4.04
CA ASN A 88 14.33 11.68 3.18
C ASN A 88 15.86 11.78 3.10
N ARG A 89 16.56 11.62 4.24
CA ARG A 89 18.03 11.59 4.26
C ARG A 89 18.58 10.40 3.47
N PHE A 90 17.96 9.24 3.60
CA PHE A 90 18.31 8.04 2.84
C PHE A 90 18.17 8.26 1.33
N LEU A 91 17.02 8.80 0.88
CA LEU A 91 16.79 9.11 -0.53
C LEU A 91 17.77 10.16 -1.08
N GLN A 92 18.08 11.19 -0.29
CA GLN A 92 19.10 12.17 -0.64
C GLN A 92 20.48 11.54 -0.78
N ASN A 93 20.86 10.65 0.15
CA ASN A 93 22.14 9.96 0.08
C ASN A 93 22.23 9.05 -1.16
N LEU A 94 21.16 8.32 -1.51
CA LEU A 94 21.10 7.57 -2.77
C LEU A 94 21.30 8.48 -3.97
N ALA A 95 20.67 9.67 -3.98
CA ALA A 95 20.85 10.62 -5.07
C ALA A 95 22.27 11.16 -5.17
N GLU A 96 23.00 11.30 -4.06
CA GLU A 96 24.38 11.75 -4.08
C GLU A 96 25.35 10.65 -4.57
N ILE A 97 25.17 9.42 -4.11
CA ILE A 97 26.15 8.33 -4.35
C ILE A 97 25.83 7.48 -5.58
N CYS A 98 24.55 7.37 -5.96
CA CYS A 98 24.07 6.48 -7.01
C CYS A 98 23.59 7.22 -8.27
N TYR A 99 23.82 8.54 -8.40
CA TYR A 99 23.33 9.32 -9.54
C TYR A 99 23.77 8.76 -10.91
N ASN A 100 25.02 8.30 -10.99
CA ASN A 100 25.62 7.80 -12.22
C ASN A 100 25.45 6.28 -12.41
N TYR A 101 24.72 5.62 -11.52
CA TYR A 101 24.46 4.18 -11.64
C TYR A 101 23.21 3.97 -12.48
N GLU A 102 23.31 3.04 -13.43
CA GLU A 102 22.14 2.60 -14.21
C GLU A 102 21.09 1.97 -13.30
N GLU A 103 21.53 1.19 -12.30
CA GLU A 103 20.69 0.57 -11.29
C GLU A 103 21.27 0.76 -9.89
N VAL A 104 20.41 0.97 -8.90
CA VAL A 104 20.84 1.15 -7.51
C VAL A 104 21.32 -0.20 -6.97
N PRO A 105 22.58 -0.31 -6.51
CA PRO A 105 23.08 -1.58 -5.98
C PRO A 105 22.25 -2.08 -4.78
N PRO A 106 21.89 -3.37 -4.71
CA PRO A 106 21.04 -3.91 -3.64
C PRO A 106 21.59 -3.66 -2.22
N ASP A 107 22.91 -3.65 -2.07
CA ASP A 107 23.57 -3.37 -0.79
C ASP A 107 23.26 -1.97 -0.28
N LYS A 108 22.84 -1.00 -1.11
CA LYS A 108 22.51 0.35 -0.64
C LYS A 108 21.21 0.42 0.16
N PHE A 109 20.34 -0.58 0.06
CA PHE A 109 19.05 -0.59 0.76
C PHE A 109 19.11 -1.19 2.17
N HIS A 110 20.25 -1.76 2.62
CA HIS A 110 20.35 -2.38 3.94
C HIS A 110 19.92 -1.45 5.09
N ILE A 111 20.23 -0.15 4.97
CA ILE A 111 19.90 0.86 5.98
C ILE A 111 18.38 0.94 6.16
N ILE A 112 17.63 1.08 5.06
CA ILE A 112 16.17 1.24 5.14
C ILE A 112 15.49 -0.07 5.53
N LEU A 113 16.02 -1.22 5.12
CA LEU A 113 15.52 -2.53 5.52
C LEU A 113 15.68 -2.76 7.03
N GLN A 114 16.82 -2.38 7.61
CA GLN A 114 17.01 -2.45 9.05
C GLN A 114 15.94 -1.65 9.82
N TYR A 115 15.64 -0.42 9.37
CA TYR A 115 14.57 0.38 9.98
C TYR A 115 13.18 -0.26 9.88
N ILE A 116 12.92 -1.00 8.80
CA ILE A 116 11.66 -1.70 8.58
C ILE A 116 11.54 -2.93 9.48
N ASP A 117 12.64 -3.66 9.65
CA ASP A 117 12.65 -4.90 10.44
C ASP A 117 12.65 -4.64 11.96
N GLU A 118 13.02 -3.43 12.39
CA GLU A 118 12.98 -3.01 13.81
C GLU A 118 11.54 -2.88 14.37
N ASP A 119 10.55 -2.54 13.54
CA ASP A 119 9.15 -2.37 13.95
C ASP A 119 8.21 -2.62 12.77
N GLU A 120 7.30 -3.60 12.90
CA GLU A 120 6.34 -3.92 11.84
C GLU A 120 5.49 -2.73 11.39
N ASN A 121 5.23 -1.76 12.28
CA ASN A 121 4.48 -0.55 11.93
C ASN A 121 5.31 0.44 11.08
N ASN A 122 6.64 0.33 11.08
CA ASN A 122 7.50 1.15 10.22
C ASN A 122 7.32 0.75 8.77
N ARG A 123 7.14 -0.54 8.47
CA ARG A 123 6.94 -1.01 7.08
C ARG A 123 5.77 -0.30 6.41
N ASP A 124 4.59 -0.42 7.00
CA ASP A 124 3.36 0.12 6.43
C ASP A 124 3.45 1.65 6.27
N PHE A 125 4.04 2.32 7.25
CA PHE A 125 4.24 3.76 7.23
C PHE A 125 5.25 4.21 6.16
N ILE A 126 6.43 3.60 6.12
CA ILE A 126 7.50 3.91 5.16
C ILE A 126 7.01 3.66 3.74
N THR A 127 6.38 2.51 3.49
CA THR A 127 5.79 2.18 2.19
C THR A 127 4.75 3.22 1.78
N SER A 128 3.82 3.59 2.67
CA SER A 128 2.82 4.62 2.38
C SER A 128 3.44 5.99 2.08
N TYR A 129 4.48 6.39 2.82
CA TYR A 129 5.16 7.65 2.61
C TYR A 129 5.97 7.66 1.31
N LEU A 130 6.61 6.54 0.94
CA LEU A 130 7.30 6.41 -0.34
C LEU A 130 6.31 6.44 -1.51
N HIS A 131 5.12 5.85 -1.38
CA HIS A 131 4.05 6.00 -2.38
C HIS A 131 3.65 7.45 -2.56
N LEU A 132 3.48 8.19 -1.45
CA LEU A 132 3.16 9.61 -1.51
C LEU A 132 4.20 10.38 -2.33
N ILE A 133 5.50 10.14 -2.09
CA ILE A 133 6.58 10.76 -2.86
C ILE A 133 6.51 10.33 -4.34
N ALA A 134 6.40 9.03 -4.62
CA ALA A 134 6.44 8.49 -5.97
C ALA A 134 5.26 8.97 -6.84
N SER A 135 4.09 9.20 -6.22
CA SER A 135 2.87 9.65 -6.89
C SER A 135 2.69 11.17 -6.89
N ASP A 136 3.50 11.95 -6.17
CA ASP A 136 3.38 13.40 -6.10
C ASP A 136 3.75 14.05 -7.46
N PRO A 137 2.84 14.81 -8.10
CA PRO A 137 3.12 15.44 -9.39
C PRO A 137 4.13 16.59 -9.32
N VAL A 138 4.35 17.19 -8.15
CA VAL A 138 5.21 18.37 -7.95
C VAL A 138 6.58 18.00 -7.38
N GLU A 139 6.73 16.77 -6.90
CA GLU A 139 7.97 16.30 -6.28
C GLU A 139 9.11 16.12 -7.30
N ASN A 140 10.34 16.27 -6.83
CA ASN A 140 11.53 16.18 -7.67
C ASN A 140 11.70 14.77 -8.28
N LEU A 141 11.93 14.70 -9.60
CA LEU A 141 12.05 13.44 -10.35
C LEU A 141 13.12 12.48 -9.81
N THR A 142 14.27 13.00 -9.37
CA THR A 142 15.33 12.19 -8.75
C THR A 142 14.83 11.54 -7.46
N LYS A 143 14.14 12.31 -6.61
CA LYS A 143 13.56 11.79 -5.37
C LYS A 143 12.44 10.78 -5.64
N LYS A 144 11.59 11.03 -6.66
CA LYS A 144 10.56 10.09 -7.12
C LYS A 144 11.17 8.77 -7.59
N TYR A 145 12.22 8.83 -8.40
CA TYR A 145 12.94 7.66 -8.89
C TYR A 145 13.47 6.80 -7.74
N TYR A 146 14.22 7.39 -6.80
CA TYR A 146 14.75 6.63 -5.66
C TYR A 146 13.66 6.15 -4.71
N ALA A 147 12.56 6.87 -4.56
CA ALA A 147 11.41 6.38 -3.80
C ALA A 147 10.80 5.13 -4.46
N GLY A 148 10.63 5.12 -5.78
CA GLY A 148 10.17 3.97 -6.55
C GLY A 148 11.11 2.75 -6.44
N LYS A 149 12.42 2.96 -6.60
CA LYS A 149 13.42 1.89 -6.41
C LYS A 149 13.43 1.34 -4.99
N THR A 150 13.24 2.21 -4.00
CA THR A 150 13.13 1.80 -2.59
C THR A 150 11.88 0.97 -2.34
N LEU A 151 10.72 1.38 -2.87
CA LEU A 151 9.47 0.61 -2.79
C LEU A 151 9.62 -0.78 -3.40
N GLN A 152 10.20 -0.84 -4.60
CA GLN A 152 10.47 -2.11 -5.28
C GLN A 152 11.34 -3.03 -4.40
N HIS A 153 12.41 -2.49 -3.81
CA HIS A 153 13.32 -3.29 -2.99
C HIS A 153 12.67 -3.76 -1.67
N ILE A 154 11.88 -2.91 -1.02
CA ILE A 154 11.09 -3.28 0.17
C ILE A 154 10.12 -4.41 -0.18
N GLN A 155 9.43 -4.30 -1.31
CA GLN A 155 8.48 -5.30 -1.77
C GLN A 155 9.17 -6.64 -2.02
N HIS A 156 10.28 -6.65 -2.77
CA HIS A 156 11.09 -7.85 -3.01
C HIS A 156 11.58 -8.47 -1.71
N HIS A 157 12.08 -7.65 -0.79
CA HIS A 157 12.53 -8.12 0.52
C HIS A 157 11.38 -8.80 1.29
N SER A 158 10.19 -8.18 1.32
CA SER A 158 9.03 -8.71 2.04
C SER A 158 8.47 -10.01 1.42
N LEU A 159 8.49 -10.12 0.10
CA LEU A 159 7.98 -11.28 -0.63
C LEU A 159 9.00 -12.41 -0.73
N SER A 160 10.30 -12.11 -0.66
CA SER A 160 11.37 -13.05 -0.97
C SER A 160 11.19 -14.38 -0.24
N LYS A 161 10.97 -14.36 1.07
CA LYS A 161 10.80 -15.61 1.85
C LYS A 161 9.60 -16.43 1.38
N ALA A 162 8.45 -15.78 1.16
CA ALA A 162 7.22 -16.44 0.73
C ALA A 162 7.36 -17.00 -0.70
N TRP A 163 7.96 -16.22 -1.60
CA TRP A 163 8.20 -16.61 -2.99
C TRP A 163 9.16 -17.80 -3.11
N HIS A 164 10.30 -17.78 -2.40
CA HIS A 164 11.23 -18.91 -2.39
C HIS A 164 10.61 -20.15 -1.75
N SER A 165 9.81 -19.98 -0.69
CA SER A 165 9.10 -21.11 -0.06
C SER A 165 8.10 -21.74 -1.02
N TYR A 166 7.36 -20.92 -1.78
CA TYR A 166 6.43 -21.38 -2.80
C TYR A 166 7.12 -22.11 -3.95
N LEU A 167 8.20 -21.54 -4.51
CA LEU A 167 8.97 -22.18 -5.60
C LEU A 167 9.67 -23.48 -5.18
N SER A 168 9.87 -23.68 -3.88
CA SER A 168 10.45 -24.92 -3.33
C SER A 168 9.43 -26.04 -3.17
N LEU A 169 8.13 -25.77 -3.37
CA LEU A 169 7.09 -26.80 -3.33
C LEU A 169 7.24 -27.76 -4.52
N PRO A 170 6.81 -29.03 -4.38
CA PRO A 170 6.64 -29.93 -5.52
C PRO A 170 5.78 -29.30 -6.63
N ILE A 171 6.06 -29.61 -7.91
CA ILE A 171 5.37 -29.00 -9.06
C ILE A 171 3.84 -29.15 -8.97
N ASN A 172 3.36 -30.30 -8.49
CA ASN A 172 1.95 -30.60 -8.30
C ASN A 172 1.28 -29.79 -7.17
N GLU A 173 2.06 -29.19 -6.27
CA GLU A 173 1.58 -28.31 -5.20
C GLU A 173 1.70 -26.82 -5.58
N GLN A 174 2.39 -26.49 -6.67
CA GLN A 174 2.54 -25.12 -7.17
C GLN A 174 1.30 -24.68 -7.97
N LYS A 175 0.33 -24.12 -7.27
CA LYS A 175 -0.90 -23.57 -7.88
C LYS A 175 -0.60 -22.35 -8.76
N LEU A 176 -0.93 -22.43 -10.05
CA LEU A 176 -0.67 -21.37 -11.04
C LEU A 176 -1.16 -19.99 -10.60
N GLU A 177 -2.36 -19.92 -10.01
CA GLU A 177 -2.95 -18.68 -9.52
C GLU A 177 -2.11 -18.03 -8.41
N ILE A 178 -1.57 -18.82 -7.48
CA ILE A 178 -0.69 -18.32 -6.42
C ILE A 178 0.63 -17.82 -7.02
N GLY A 179 1.22 -18.61 -7.93
CA GLY A 179 2.44 -18.22 -8.63
C GLY A 179 2.29 -16.92 -9.42
N THR A 180 1.15 -16.74 -10.08
CA THR A 180 0.82 -15.53 -10.84
C THR A 180 0.66 -14.31 -9.94
N ILE A 181 0.02 -14.46 -8.78
CA ILE A 181 -0.14 -13.35 -7.83
C ILE A 181 1.20 -12.93 -7.24
N TYR A 182 2.07 -13.88 -6.85
CA TYR A 182 3.41 -13.53 -6.41
C TYR A 182 4.22 -12.84 -7.50
N MET A 183 4.17 -13.33 -8.73
CA MET A 183 4.86 -12.70 -9.86
C MET A 183 4.32 -11.30 -10.13
N HIS A 184 3.00 -11.10 -10.07
CA HIS A 184 2.39 -9.77 -10.16
C HIS A 184 2.90 -8.86 -9.04
N ASN A 185 2.78 -9.29 -7.77
CA ASN A 185 3.22 -8.50 -6.61
C ASN A 185 4.73 -8.24 -6.58
N TRP A 186 5.54 -9.06 -7.28
CA TRP A 186 6.97 -8.85 -7.43
C TRP A 186 7.30 -7.70 -8.39
N HIS A 187 6.49 -7.52 -9.44
CA HIS A 187 6.71 -6.49 -10.46
C HIS A 187 5.88 -5.21 -10.20
N CYS A 188 4.67 -5.37 -9.67
CA CYS A 188 3.76 -4.31 -9.29
C CYS A 188 3.95 -3.97 -7.81
N PHE A 189 4.86 -3.04 -7.53
CA PHE A 189 5.15 -2.58 -6.16
C PHE A 189 4.34 -1.34 -5.77
N LEU A 190 3.59 -0.73 -6.70
CA LEU A 190 2.68 0.38 -6.45
C LEU A 190 1.28 -0.07 -6.00
N GLU A 191 0.92 -1.30 -6.33
CA GLU A 191 -0.36 -1.91 -6.02
C GLU A 191 -0.09 -3.35 -5.56
N THR A 192 -0.33 -3.65 -4.29
CA THR A 192 -0.20 -5.01 -3.78
C THR A 192 -1.54 -5.71 -3.78
N THR A 193 -1.56 -6.87 -4.41
CA THR A 193 -2.74 -7.71 -4.52
C THR A 193 -2.74 -8.76 -3.41
N ASN A 194 -3.80 -8.81 -2.61
CA ASN A 194 -3.97 -9.84 -1.58
C ASN A 194 -4.31 -11.19 -2.24
N ILE A 195 -3.59 -12.25 -1.85
CA ILE A 195 -3.78 -13.60 -2.41
C ILE A 195 -5.19 -14.13 -2.11
N GLU A 196 -5.64 -14.03 -0.85
CA GLU A 196 -6.94 -14.53 -0.40
C GLU A 196 -8.09 -13.84 -1.16
N ASP A 197 -8.01 -12.52 -1.35
CA ASP A 197 -9.01 -11.75 -2.09
C ASP A 197 -9.12 -12.22 -3.56
N ILE A 198 -7.99 -12.53 -4.21
CA ILE A 198 -8.00 -13.03 -5.60
C ILE A 198 -8.54 -14.46 -5.66
N LEU A 199 -8.11 -15.34 -4.76
CA LEU A 199 -8.62 -16.71 -4.70
C LEU A 199 -10.15 -16.70 -4.51
N GLN A 200 -10.66 -15.88 -3.60
CA GLN A 200 -12.10 -15.73 -3.39
C GLN A 200 -12.84 -15.22 -4.65
N LYS A 201 -12.23 -14.28 -5.39
CA LYS A 201 -12.80 -13.80 -6.67
C LYS A 201 -12.83 -14.90 -7.72
N LEU A 202 -11.79 -15.72 -7.81
CA LEU A 202 -11.73 -16.87 -8.73
C LEU A 202 -12.79 -17.92 -8.37
N ASP A 203 -12.96 -18.24 -7.08
CA ASP A 203 -13.99 -19.17 -6.61
C ASP A 203 -15.40 -18.65 -6.91
N THR A 204 -15.61 -17.34 -6.72
CA THR A 204 -16.88 -16.67 -7.06
C THR A 204 -17.16 -16.79 -8.57
N LEU A 205 -16.16 -16.54 -9.42
CA LEU A 205 -16.31 -16.70 -10.86
C LEU A 205 -16.62 -18.15 -11.24
N ALA A 206 -15.91 -19.13 -10.66
CA ALA A 206 -16.17 -20.55 -10.90
C ALA A 206 -17.59 -20.95 -10.51
N TYR A 207 -18.10 -20.47 -9.37
CA TYR A 207 -19.48 -20.67 -8.95
C TYR A 207 -20.49 -20.08 -9.94
N GLU A 208 -20.26 -18.85 -10.40
CA GLU A 208 -21.14 -18.20 -11.39
C GLU A 208 -21.17 -18.94 -12.72
N VAL A 209 -20.03 -19.47 -13.16
CA VAL A 209 -19.93 -20.29 -14.38
C VAL A 209 -20.72 -21.59 -14.22
N LYS A 210 -20.57 -22.30 -13.08
CA LYS A 210 -21.37 -23.52 -12.80
C LYS A 210 -22.87 -23.19 -12.81
N LYS A 211 -23.28 -22.08 -12.22
CA LYS A 211 -24.68 -21.63 -12.21
C LYS A 211 -25.20 -21.29 -13.61
N GLU A 212 -24.38 -20.69 -14.47
CA GLU A 212 -24.75 -20.39 -15.85
C GLU A 212 -24.86 -21.67 -16.69
N LEU A 213 -23.91 -22.60 -16.53
CA LEU A 213 -23.90 -23.90 -17.19
C LEU A 213 -25.17 -24.71 -16.86
N ALA A 214 -25.56 -24.73 -15.59
CA ALA A 214 -26.75 -25.45 -15.13
C ALA A 214 -28.06 -24.98 -15.78
N LYS A 215 -28.12 -23.76 -16.35
CA LYS A 215 -29.32 -23.26 -17.02
C LYS A 215 -29.61 -23.98 -18.34
N PHE A 216 -28.58 -24.42 -19.05
CA PHE A 216 -28.73 -25.02 -20.37
C PHE A 216 -28.20 -26.47 -20.45
N ARG A 217 -27.41 -26.91 -19.47
CA ARG A 217 -26.98 -28.31 -19.33
C ARG A 217 -26.98 -28.76 -17.86
N PRO A 218 -28.17 -29.01 -17.27
CA PRO A 218 -28.31 -29.35 -15.85
C PRO A 218 -27.68 -30.70 -15.45
N ASP A 219 -27.45 -31.58 -16.41
CA ASP A 219 -26.85 -32.90 -16.27
C ASP A 219 -25.32 -32.90 -16.45
N HIS A 220 -24.71 -31.72 -16.64
CA HIS A 220 -23.29 -31.62 -16.92
C HIS A 220 -22.43 -32.19 -15.76
N PRO A 221 -21.46 -33.09 -16.02
CA PRO A 221 -20.67 -33.76 -14.99
C PRO A 221 -19.94 -32.82 -14.01
N THR A 222 -19.53 -31.64 -14.47
CA THR A 222 -18.89 -30.59 -13.64
C THR A 222 -19.75 -30.08 -12.50
N LEU A 223 -21.08 -30.15 -12.61
CA LEU A 223 -22.00 -29.66 -11.57
C LEU A 223 -21.98 -30.55 -10.32
N GLY A 224 -21.61 -31.83 -10.47
CA GLY A 224 -21.47 -32.77 -9.36
C GLY A 224 -20.07 -32.85 -8.74
N LYS A 225 -19.09 -32.07 -9.25
CA LYS A 225 -17.72 -32.05 -8.71
C LYS A 225 -17.49 -30.77 -7.91
N GLU A 226 -17.11 -30.91 -6.64
CA GLU A 226 -16.74 -29.78 -5.77
C GLU A 226 -15.30 -29.33 -6.07
N ASP A 227 -14.34 -30.26 -6.07
CA ASP A 227 -12.91 -29.96 -6.27
C ASP A 227 -12.37 -30.52 -7.60
N LEU A 228 -11.75 -29.65 -8.41
CA LEU A 228 -11.11 -29.99 -9.69
C LEU A 228 -9.56 -29.82 -9.66
N TYR A 229 -9.00 -29.61 -8.48
CA TYR A 229 -7.62 -29.12 -8.30
C TYR A 229 -6.52 -30.10 -8.73
N ASP A 230 -6.77 -31.42 -8.74
CA ASP A 230 -5.72 -32.44 -8.91
C ASP A 230 -5.46 -32.90 -10.36
N THR A 231 -6.01 -32.21 -11.36
CA THR A 231 -6.19 -32.80 -12.71
C THR A 231 -5.77 -31.91 -13.90
N ILE A 232 -4.86 -30.96 -13.67
CA ILE A 232 -4.37 -30.05 -14.73
C ILE A 232 -3.78 -30.83 -15.93
N ASP A 233 -3.15 -31.98 -15.68
CA ASP A 233 -2.51 -32.79 -16.73
C ASP A 233 -3.46 -33.73 -17.50
N THR A 234 -4.75 -33.76 -17.16
CA THR A 234 -5.72 -34.65 -17.80
C THR A 234 -6.95 -33.91 -18.27
N ASN A 235 -7.31 -34.07 -19.55
CA ASN A 235 -8.61 -33.61 -20.05
C ASN A 235 -9.73 -34.41 -19.39
N LEU A 236 -10.29 -33.85 -18.31
CA LEU A 236 -11.40 -34.41 -17.57
C LEU A 236 -12.67 -34.56 -18.41
N TRP A 237 -12.83 -33.66 -19.39
CA TRP A 237 -14.06 -33.48 -20.14
C TRP A 237 -13.84 -33.78 -21.61
N ASN A 238 -14.84 -34.41 -22.23
CA ASN A 238 -14.85 -34.57 -23.68
C ASN A 238 -15.01 -33.20 -24.37
N PRO A 239 -14.76 -33.09 -25.69
CA PRO A 239 -14.83 -31.81 -26.39
C PRO A 239 -16.19 -31.10 -26.28
N THR A 240 -17.29 -31.85 -26.18
CA THR A 240 -18.64 -31.29 -26.07
C THR A 240 -18.86 -30.65 -24.70
N ASP A 241 -18.52 -31.36 -23.63
CA ASP A 241 -18.63 -30.88 -22.26
C ASP A 241 -17.70 -29.66 -22.04
N THR A 242 -16.47 -29.72 -22.57
CA THR A 242 -15.54 -28.58 -22.56
C THR A 242 -16.13 -27.36 -23.27
N ARG A 243 -16.78 -27.55 -24.43
CA ARG A 243 -17.41 -26.46 -25.18
C ARG A 243 -18.51 -25.80 -24.37
N ASP A 244 -19.33 -26.56 -23.66
CA ASP A 244 -20.42 -26.01 -22.85
C ASP A 244 -19.91 -25.20 -21.66
N ILE A 245 -18.85 -25.68 -21.00
CA ILE A 245 -18.15 -24.91 -19.97
C ILE A 245 -17.66 -23.58 -20.56
N LEU A 246 -16.99 -23.60 -21.73
CA LEU A 246 -16.48 -22.39 -22.37
C LEU A 246 -17.57 -21.40 -22.76
N ILE A 247 -18.76 -21.88 -23.19
CA ILE A 247 -19.92 -21.03 -23.48
C ILE A 247 -20.41 -20.33 -22.20
N ALA A 248 -20.54 -21.08 -21.10
CA ALA A 248 -20.93 -20.54 -19.81
C ALA A 248 -19.90 -19.50 -19.30
N MET A 249 -18.61 -19.83 -19.40
CA MET A 249 -17.50 -18.92 -19.08
C MET A 249 -17.56 -17.64 -19.89
N ASN A 250 -17.75 -17.74 -21.21
CA ASN A 250 -17.80 -16.58 -22.09
C ASN A 250 -18.96 -15.64 -21.71
N ASN A 251 -20.13 -16.19 -21.42
CA ASN A 251 -21.27 -15.39 -20.94
C ASN A 251 -20.95 -14.67 -19.62
N ILE A 252 -20.35 -15.35 -18.64
CA ILE A 252 -19.99 -14.74 -17.36
C ILE A 252 -18.90 -13.68 -17.53
N LEU A 253 -17.77 -14.03 -18.15
CA LEU A 253 -16.62 -13.14 -18.24
C LEU A 253 -16.89 -11.93 -19.14
N TYR A 254 -17.37 -12.14 -20.36
CA TYR A 254 -17.48 -11.07 -21.36
C TYR A 254 -18.83 -10.36 -21.34
N LYS A 255 -19.94 -11.08 -21.15
CA LYS A 255 -21.27 -10.43 -21.20
C LYS A 255 -21.69 -9.86 -19.86
N LYS A 256 -21.43 -10.58 -18.76
CA LYS A 256 -21.86 -10.17 -17.42
C LYS A 256 -20.82 -9.27 -16.74
N HIS A 257 -19.56 -9.71 -16.64
CA HIS A 257 -18.47 -8.96 -15.98
C HIS A 257 -17.75 -7.98 -16.89
N ARG A 258 -17.99 -8.05 -18.21
CA ARG A 258 -17.37 -7.14 -19.20
C ARG A 258 -15.85 -7.13 -19.12
N PHE A 259 -15.24 -8.30 -18.92
CA PHE A 259 -13.80 -8.47 -19.10
C PHE A 259 -13.45 -8.34 -20.57
N HIS A 260 -13.43 -7.12 -21.07
CA HIS A 260 -12.84 -6.79 -22.36
C HIS A 260 -11.37 -6.49 -22.13
N ALA A 261 -10.51 -6.91 -23.06
CA ALA A 261 -9.16 -6.40 -23.08
C ALA A 261 -9.27 -4.87 -23.24
N GLU A 262 -8.89 -4.13 -22.21
CA GLU A 262 -8.47 -2.75 -22.42
C GLU A 262 -7.24 -2.85 -23.31
N GLU A 263 -7.20 -2.09 -24.42
CA GLU A 263 -5.97 -1.89 -25.17
C GLU A 263 -4.99 -1.14 -24.26
N TYR A 264 -4.30 -1.88 -23.39
CA TYR A 264 -3.11 -1.39 -22.73
C TYR A 264 -2.05 -1.28 -23.83
N SER A 265 -1.90 -0.07 -24.37
CA SER A 265 -0.69 0.28 -25.09
C SER A 265 0.47 0.03 -24.13
N SER A 266 1.48 -0.76 -24.52
CA SER A 266 2.65 -1.01 -23.66
C SER A 266 3.40 0.28 -23.30
N MET A 267 3.01 1.43 -23.88
CA MET A 267 3.48 2.75 -23.48
C MET A 267 2.87 3.27 -22.18
N ASP A 268 1.76 2.73 -21.67
CA ASP A 268 1.12 3.27 -20.46
C ASP A 268 1.81 2.81 -19.15
N LEU A 269 2.50 1.67 -19.17
CA LEU A 269 3.40 1.25 -18.09
C LEU A 269 4.72 2.04 -18.04
N LEU A 270 5.06 2.76 -19.13
CA LEU A 270 6.23 3.63 -19.23
C LEU A 270 5.88 5.12 -19.25
N ASN A 271 4.60 5.49 -19.35
CA ASN A 271 4.09 6.87 -19.30
C ASN A 271 3.69 7.31 -17.89
N ILE A 272 4.45 6.91 -16.88
CA ILE A 272 4.58 7.71 -15.66
C ILE A 272 5.51 8.88 -15.99
N ASN A 273 5.12 9.74 -16.94
CA ASN A 273 5.78 10.98 -17.32
C ASN A 273 4.85 11.81 -18.23
N LYS A 274 3.78 12.35 -17.64
CA LYS A 274 3.21 13.64 -18.04
C LYS A 274 2.75 14.40 -16.82
#